data_AF-A0A0C3BMM9-F1
#
_entry.id   AF-A0A0C3BMM9-F1
#
_cell.length_a   1.000
_cell.length_b   1.000
_cell.length_c   1.000
_cell.angle_alpha   90.00
_cell.angle_beta   90.00
_cell.angle_gamma   90.00
#
_symmetry.space_group_name_H-M   'P 1'
#
loop_
_entity.id
_entity.type
_entity.pdbx_description
1 polymer ?
#
loop_
_entity_poly.entity_id
_entity_poly.type
_entity_poly.pdbx_seq_one_letter_code
_entity_poly.pdbx_strand_id
1 'polypeptide(L)' 'MYCDDTSGNLSKKWNKHNSYLFTPAGLPRTEAQKEFNIHFLSTSNIALPLEMMDGIIKQLE' A
#
# COMPACT_ATOMS: atom_id res chain seq x y z
N MET A 1 3.87 2.25 4.53
CA MET A 1 3.62 2.65 3.13
C MET A 1 4.72 2.05 2.28
N TYR A 2 4.42 1.03 1.48
CA TYR A 2 5.40 0.39 0.60
C TYR A 2 5.21 0.98 -0.80
N CYS A 3 6.08 1.91 -1.19
CA CYS A 3 6.11 2.48 -2.53
C CYS A 3 7.04 1.59 -3.39
N ASP A 4 6.48 0.86 -4.35
CA ASP A 4 7.23 -0.04 -5.24
C ASP A 4 8.07 0.74 -6.26
N ASP A 5 9.13 1.38 -5.79
CA ASP A 5 10.18 2.02 -6.61
C ASP A 5 11.48 1.21 -6.66
N THR A 6 11.45 -0.04 -6.21
CA THR A 6 12.62 -0.91 -6.07
C THR A 6 13.22 -1.47 -7.37
N SER A 7 12.61 -1.23 -8.53
CA SER A 7 13.04 -1.87 -9.79
C SER A 7 14.14 -1.15 -10.57
N GLY A 8 14.74 -0.08 -10.05
CA GLY A 8 15.89 0.59 -10.70
C GLY A 8 15.63 1.10 -12.12
N ASN A 9 14.36 1.19 -12.52
CA ASN A 9 13.97 1.45 -13.90
C ASN A 9 13.82 2.97 -14.11
N LEU A 10 14.78 3.58 -14.82
CA LEU A 10 14.86 5.01 -15.12
C LEU A 10 13.75 5.50 -16.08
N SER A 11 12.97 4.59 -16.65
CA SER A 11 11.92 4.85 -17.64
C SER A 11 10.50 4.55 -17.10
N LYS A 12 10.17 4.91 -15.86
CA LYS A 12 8.79 4.83 -15.37
C LYS A 12 7.97 6.07 -15.77
N LYS A 13 7.82 6.29 -17.09
CA LYS A 13 6.81 7.24 -17.61
C LYS A 13 5.39 6.66 -17.51
N TRP A 14 5.28 5.36 -17.24
CA TRP A 14 4.03 4.62 -17.17
C TRP A 14 4.04 3.72 -15.93
N ASN A 15 3.00 3.83 -15.10
CA ASN A 15 2.62 2.93 -13.99
C ASN A 15 3.29 3.14 -12.62
N LYS A 16 3.31 4.39 -12.11
CA LYS A 16 3.39 4.59 -10.65
C LYS A 16 2.03 4.25 -10.05
N HIS A 17 1.92 3.07 -9.44
CA HIS A 17 0.74 2.69 -8.67
C HIS A 17 1.01 2.95 -7.19
N ASN A 18 0.12 3.69 -6.54
CA ASN A 18 0.08 3.77 -5.09
C ASN A 18 -0.70 2.56 -4.59
N SER A 19 -0.08 1.75 -3.74
CA SER A 19 -0.71 0.58 -3.12
C SER A 19 -0.83 0.78 -1.62
N TYR A 20 -2.03 0.52 -1.09
CA TYR A 20 -2.30 0.49 0.34
C TYR A 20 -2.36 -0.94 0.84
N LEU A 21 -1.53 -1.22 1.85
CA LEU A 21 -1.49 -2.48 2.57
C LEU A 21 -1.52 -2.16 4.07
N PHE A 22 -2.16 -3.01 4.87
CA PHE A 22 -2.12 -2.92 6.32
C PHE A 22 -1.57 -4.20 6.95
N THR A 23 -0.98 -4.05 8.13
CA THR A 23 -0.50 -5.14 8.97
C THR A 23 -1.03 -4.92 10.38
N PRO A 24 -1.48 -5.97 11.11
CA PRO A 24 -1.94 -5.81 12.48
C PRO A 24 -0.85 -5.23 13.39
N ALA A 25 -1.15 -4.12 14.07
CA ALA A 25 -0.18 -3.37 14.86
C ALA A 25 0.30 -4.08 16.14
N GLY A 26 -0.42 -5.11 16.60
CA GLY A 26 -0.10 -5.86 17.82
C GLY A 26 0.87 -7.03 17.63
N LEU A 27 1.33 -7.30 16.41
CA LEU A 27 2.17 -8.45 16.13
C LEU A 27 3.66 -8.17 16.45
N PRO A 28 4.41 -9.16 16.98
CA PRO A 28 5.85 -9.10 17.01
C PRO A 28 6.42 -8.85 15.61
N ARG A 29 7.54 -8.11 15.49
CA ARG A 29 8.14 -7.75 14.21
C ARG A 29 8.36 -8.96 13.27
N THR A 30 8.76 -10.09 13.83
CA THR A 30 8.99 -11.35 13.10
C THR A 30 7.71 -11.92 12.48
N GLU A 31 6.56 -11.68 13.10
CA GLU A 31 5.25 -12.11 12.60
C GLU A 31 4.67 -11.05 11.66
N ALA A 32 4.78 -9.76 12.00
CA ALA A 32 4.27 -8.65 11.19
C ALA A 32 4.86 -8.62 9.76
N GLN A 33 6.08 -9.11 9.57
CA GLN A 33 6.74 -9.17 8.26
C GLN A 33 6.37 -10.41 7.44
N LYS A 34 5.63 -11.37 8.01
CA LYS A 34 5.16 -12.54 7.24
C LYS A 34 4.05 -12.11 6.31
N GLU A 35 4.13 -12.53 5.06
CA GLU A 35 3.22 -12.13 3.98
C GLU A 35 1.74 -12.36 4.34
N PHE A 36 1.43 -13.40 5.12
CA PHE A 36 0.06 -13.69 5.55
C PHE A 36 -0.55 -12.59 6.46
N ASN A 37 0.28 -11.80 7.13
CA ASN A 37 -0.14 -10.69 7.99
C ASN A 37 -0.17 -9.35 7.24
N ILE A 38 0.17 -9.34 5.95
CA ILE A 38 0.19 -8.14 5.12
C ILE A 38 -1.04 -8.21 4.21
N HIS A 39 -2.05 -7.42 4.53
CA HIS A 39 -3.32 -7.43 3.81
C HIS A 39 -3.36 -6.30 2.79
N PHE A 40 -3.74 -6.63 1.55
CA PHE A 40 -3.96 -5.66 0.49
C PHE A 40 -5.34 -5.01 0.61
N LEU A 41 -5.42 -3.68 0.44
CA LEU A 41 -6.69 -2.95 0.42
C LEU A 41 -7.01 -2.46 -0.98
N SER A 42 -6.10 -1.68 -1.56
CA SER A 42 -6.37 -0.98 -2.81
C SER A 42 -5.10 -0.56 -3.53
N THR A 43 -5.20 -0.41 -4.84
CA THR A 43 -4.15 0.16 -5.69
C THR A 43 -4.77 1.17 -6.65
N SER A 44 -4.07 2.27 -6.89
CA SER A 44 -4.48 3.25 -7.89
C SER A 44 -3.28 3.89 -8.56
N ASN A 45 -3.37 4.08 -9.87
CA ASN A 45 -2.42 4.88 -10.67
C ASN A 45 -2.89 6.32 -10.89
N ILE A 46 -4.08 6.68 -10.42
CA ILE A 46 -4.68 8.01 -10.63
C ILE A 46 -4.85 8.73 -9.30
N ALA A 47 -5.34 8.03 -8.28
CA ALA A 47 -5.63 8.62 -6.98
C ALA A 47 -4.33 8.84 -6.17
N LEU A 48 -4.23 10.04 -5.59
CA LEU A 48 -3.16 10.37 -4.66
C LEU A 48 -3.34 9.58 -3.35
N PRO A 49 -2.27 9.32 -2.59
CA PRO A 49 -2.37 8.52 -1.36
C PRO A 49 -3.40 9.05 -0.36
N LEU A 50 -3.51 10.38 -0.20
CA LEU A 50 -4.50 10.98 0.71
C LEU A 50 -5.94 10.76 0.23
N GLU A 51 -6.19 10.82 -1.08
CA GLU A 51 -7.52 10.55 -1.65
C GLU A 51 -7.89 9.07 -1.49
N MET A 52 -6.92 8.17 -1.71
CA MET A 52 -7.10 6.75 -1.44
C MET A 52 -7.43 6.49 0.04
N MET A 53 -6.75 7.19 0.96
CA MET A 53 -6.98 7.05 2.40
C MET A 53 -8.37 7.56 2.81
N ASP A 54 -8.81 8.70 2.28
CA ASP A 54 -10.18 9.20 2.50
C ASP A 54 -11.24 8.19 2.02
N GLY A 55 -11.02 7.58 0.86
CA GLY A 55 -11.88 6.50 0.35
C GLY A 55 -11.92 5.27 1.25
N ILE A 56 -10.77 4.85 1.80
CA ILE A 56 -10.69 3.72 2.74
C ILE A 56 -11.42 4.05 4.05
N ILE A 57 -11.28 5.27 4.59
CA ILE A 57 -11.95 5.68 5.83
C ILE A 57 -13.47 5.62 5.66
N LYS A 58 -14.00 6.10 4.53
CA LYS A 58 -15.43 6.03 4.21
C LYS A 58 -15.99 4.61 4.12
N GLN A 59 -15.15 3.59 3.87
CA GLN A 59 -15.57 2.18 3.85
C GLN A 59 -15.59 1.54 5.24
N LEU A 60 -14.96 2.19 6.24
CA LEU A 60 -14.89 1.70 7.61
C LEU A 60 -15.99 2.29 8.52
N GLU A 61 -16.71 3.31 8.04
CA GLU A 61 -17.95 3.83 8.63
C GLU A 61 -19.15 2.93 8.29
#